data_AF-S6GHM2-F1
#
_entry.id   AF-S6GHM2-F1
#
_cell.length_a   1.000
_cell.length_b   1.000
_cell.length_c   1.000
_cell.angle_alpha   90.00
_cell.angle_beta   90.00
_cell.angle_gamma   90.00
#
_symmetry.space_group_name_H-M   'P 1'
#
loop_
_entity.id
_entity.type
_entity.pdbx_description
1 polymer ?
#
loop_
_entity_poly.entity_id
_entity_poly.type
_entity_poly.pdbx_seq_one_letter_code
_entity_poly.pdbx_strand_id
1 'polypeptide(L)'
;MTTSLFKKLWFFSLLSIFCYPSIASQAADTPSINKHKIYAYMLKDRLGKQENLPYNKLLKYVSQDLGDLVEVLPAPLPRSAQNFLQDNNSCIFPTSSAALQRVHSEKLAGRLLLNSEPVDFVSIRLYTSKSDPVITDKAQLKGKVIGHLLGSVGSLLLNTEGVTIKNVRDESLLLKMLARKRIDVLMGHHPDIPMAIERLQVDDLHFDPDLMVFSTAVHLVCHPFAGSQVILAAINKRIKEIRANGMAQQMLGKYAKIVPLPATAKSGSAANSTE
;
A
#
# COMPACT_ATOMS: atom_id res chain seq x y z
N MET A 1 34.10 -88.87 -3.98
CA MET A 1 34.59 -87.79 -3.09
C MET A 1 33.36 -87.16 -2.45
N THR A 2 32.91 -87.73 -1.34
CA THR A 2 33.14 -87.24 0.05
C THR A 2 32.36 -85.95 0.32
N THR A 3 31.09 -86.05 0.76
CA THR A 3 30.63 -86.10 2.18
C THR A 3 30.81 -84.80 2.97
N SER A 4 29.72 -84.20 3.43
CA SER A 4 29.48 -83.72 4.81
C SER A 4 28.23 -82.83 4.83
N LEU A 5 27.08 -83.26 5.38
CA LEU A 5 26.70 -83.12 6.79
C LEU A 5 26.96 -81.71 7.35
N PHE A 6 25.92 -80.99 7.80
CA PHE A 6 25.71 -80.70 9.23
C PHE A 6 24.40 -79.91 9.49
N LYS A 7 23.52 -80.59 10.24
CA LYS A 7 22.67 -80.12 11.35
C LYS A 7 21.82 -78.83 11.25
N LYS A 8 20.51 -79.08 11.21
CA LYS A 8 19.47 -78.55 12.12
C LYS A 8 19.95 -77.54 13.18
N LEU A 9 19.32 -76.37 13.23
CA LEU A 9 18.83 -75.82 14.48
C LEU A 9 17.54 -75.01 14.22
N TRP A 10 16.43 -75.52 14.75
CA TRP A 10 15.19 -74.80 14.90
C TRP A 10 15.39 -73.73 15.98
N PHE A 11 15.14 -72.46 15.64
CA PHE A 11 14.86 -71.43 16.62
C PHE A 11 13.47 -70.86 16.33
N PHE A 12 12.48 -71.39 17.05
CA PHE A 12 11.19 -70.73 17.25
C PHE A 12 11.47 -69.47 18.09
N SER A 13 11.55 -68.32 17.43
CA SER A 13 11.48 -67.04 18.11
C SER A 13 10.03 -66.59 18.12
N LEU A 14 9.40 -66.65 19.29
CA LEU A 14 8.08 -66.06 19.55
C LEU A 14 8.16 -64.56 19.23
N LEU A 15 7.52 -64.17 18.13
CA LEU A 15 7.28 -62.78 17.80
C LEU A 15 6.16 -62.27 18.73
N SER A 16 6.55 -61.71 19.88
CA SER A 16 5.63 -60.96 20.74
C SER A 16 5.17 -59.70 20.00
N ILE A 17 3.98 -59.77 19.42
CA ILE A 17 3.24 -58.64 18.88
C ILE A 17 2.87 -57.75 20.09
N PHE A 18 3.75 -56.80 20.42
CA PHE A 18 3.37 -55.65 21.22
C PHE A 18 2.46 -54.76 20.36
N CYS A 19 1.16 -54.94 20.48
CA CYS A 19 0.18 -53.91 20.13
C CYS A 19 0.42 -52.71 21.06
N TYR A 20 1.36 -51.84 20.70
CA TYR A 20 1.37 -50.49 21.25
C TYR A 20 0.06 -49.83 20.79
N PRO A 21 -0.79 -49.34 21.70
CA PRO A 21 -1.86 -48.46 21.29
C PRO A 21 -1.19 -47.26 20.63
N SER A 22 -1.37 -47.13 19.30
CA SER A 22 -1.09 -45.88 18.63
C SER A 22 -1.96 -44.82 19.31
N ILE A 23 -1.35 -44.08 20.22
CA ILE A 23 -1.87 -42.81 20.67
C ILE A 23 -1.84 -41.96 19.40
N ALA A 24 -2.96 -41.98 18.66
CA ALA A 24 -3.23 -41.03 17.62
C ALA A 24 -3.18 -39.67 18.32
N SER A 25 -2.03 -39.01 18.19
CA SER A 25 -1.87 -37.62 18.56
C SER A 25 -2.91 -36.88 17.72
N GLN A 26 -4.04 -36.58 18.34
CA GLN A 26 -4.94 -35.56 17.83
C GLN A 26 -4.10 -34.29 17.91
N ALA A 27 -3.44 -33.96 16.79
CA ALA A 27 -2.95 -32.62 16.55
C ALA A 27 -4.17 -31.74 16.76
N ALA A 28 -4.25 -31.11 17.93
CA ALA A 28 -5.27 -30.13 18.22
C ALA A 28 -5.15 -29.11 17.10
N ASP A 29 -6.14 -29.07 16.21
CA ASP A 29 -6.29 -28.05 15.19
C ASP A 29 -6.21 -26.72 15.94
N THR A 30 -5.03 -26.11 15.89
CA THR A 30 -4.80 -24.84 16.55
C THR A 30 -5.78 -23.89 15.87
N PRO A 31 -6.74 -23.29 16.61
CA PRO A 31 -7.78 -22.49 15.99
C PRO A 31 -7.09 -21.47 15.08
N SER A 32 -7.39 -21.52 13.77
CA SER A 32 -6.75 -20.61 12.84
C SER A 32 -7.18 -19.21 13.26
N ILE A 33 -6.21 -18.42 13.74
CA ILE A 33 -6.47 -17.02 14.05
C ILE A 33 -6.81 -16.37 12.72
N ASN A 34 -8.07 -15.96 12.56
CA ASN A 34 -8.52 -15.26 11.37
C ASN A 34 -7.72 -13.96 11.24
N LYS A 35 -6.77 -13.94 10.31
CA LYS A 35 -5.92 -12.76 10.07
C LYS A 35 -6.78 -11.61 9.55
N HIS A 36 -6.54 -10.41 10.07
CA HIS A 36 -7.13 -9.19 9.51
C HIS A 36 -6.44 -8.83 8.20
N LYS A 37 -7.21 -8.43 7.19
CA LYS A 37 -6.66 -8.16 5.87
C LYS A 37 -6.26 -6.70 5.72
N ILE A 38 -5.10 -6.46 5.12
CA ILE A 38 -4.67 -5.16 4.60
C ILE A 38 -4.66 -5.27 3.07
N TYR A 39 -5.70 -4.76 2.43
CA TYR A 39 -5.73 -4.65 0.97
C TYR A 39 -4.73 -3.59 0.52
N ALA A 40 -3.77 -3.99 -0.31
CA ALA A 40 -2.71 -3.09 -0.74
C ALA A 40 -2.88 -2.69 -2.21
N TYR A 41 -2.75 -1.40 -2.53
CA TYR A 41 -2.66 -0.95 -3.92
C TYR A 41 -1.30 -1.33 -4.49
N MET A 42 -1.31 -2.13 -5.55
CA MET A 42 -0.11 -2.35 -6.35
C MET A 42 0.25 -1.06 -7.10
N LEU A 43 1.40 -0.51 -6.74
CA LEU A 43 2.02 0.67 -7.34
C LEU A 43 3.40 0.23 -7.83
N LYS A 44 3.58 0.18 -9.15
CA LYS A 44 4.71 -0.53 -9.80
C LYS A 44 6.08 -0.27 -9.16
N ASP A 45 6.34 0.99 -8.80
CA ASP A 45 7.62 1.45 -8.27
C ASP A 45 7.61 1.66 -6.75
N ARG A 46 6.51 1.35 -6.06
CA ARG A 46 6.34 1.61 -4.62
C ARG A 46 5.84 0.42 -3.82
N LEU A 47 4.85 -0.32 -4.33
CA LEU A 47 4.24 -1.47 -3.67
C LEU A 47 3.94 -2.57 -4.69
N GLY A 48 4.49 -3.76 -4.50
CA GLY A 48 4.29 -4.85 -5.45
C GLY A 48 4.93 -6.17 -5.01
N LYS A 49 5.29 -7.01 -5.97
CA LYS A 49 5.89 -8.32 -5.69
C LYS A 49 7.37 -8.24 -5.27
N GLN A 50 8.04 -7.15 -5.62
CA GLN A 50 9.46 -6.95 -5.28
C GLN A 50 9.57 -6.47 -3.84
N GLU A 51 10.26 -7.22 -2.98
CA GLU A 51 10.38 -6.89 -1.55
C GLU A 51 11.04 -5.53 -1.28
N ASN A 52 11.96 -5.11 -2.15
CA ASN A 52 12.78 -3.92 -1.95
C ASN A 52 12.07 -2.59 -2.29
N LEU A 53 10.79 -2.63 -2.65
CA LEU A 53 10.04 -1.43 -3.00
C LEU A 53 9.75 -0.56 -1.75
N PRO A 54 9.72 0.78 -1.89
CA PRO A 54 9.52 1.73 -0.80
C PRO A 54 8.40 1.38 0.20
N TYR A 55 7.18 1.15 -0.30
CA TYR A 55 6.04 0.80 0.54
C TYR A 55 6.05 -0.66 1.01
N ASN A 56 6.72 -1.57 0.31
CA ASN A 56 6.91 -2.93 0.83
C ASN A 56 7.79 -2.89 2.09
N LYS A 57 8.89 -2.14 2.07
CA LYS A 57 9.76 -1.92 3.24
C LYS A 57 9.00 -1.28 4.39
N LEU A 58 8.28 -0.19 4.08
CA LEU A 58 7.49 0.52 5.07
C LEU A 58 6.45 -0.41 5.73
N LEU A 59 5.61 -1.08 4.93
CA LEU A 59 4.57 -1.97 5.45
C LEU A 59 5.17 -3.07 6.31
N LYS A 60 6.20 -3.76 5.82
CA LYS A 60 6.90 -4.80 6.56
C LYS A 60 7.40 -4.31 7.92
N TYR A 61 7.97 -3.10 7.97
CA TYR A 61 8.47 -2.52 9.21
C TYR A 61 7.33 -2.13 10.16
N VAL A 62 6.31 -1.41 9.68
CA VAL A 62 5.25 -0.89 10.56
C VAL A 62 4.30 -1.98 11.04
N SER A 63 4.19 -3.10 10.31
CA SER A 63 3.38 -4.26 10.71
C SER A 63 4.14 -5.33 11.48
N GLN A 64 5.44 -5.15 11.77
CA GLN A 64 6.27 -6.23 12.34
C GLN A 64 5.78 -6.72 13.72
N ASP A 65 5.21 -5.83 14.52
CA ASP A 65 4.70 -6.16 15.87
C ASP A 65 3.34 -6.88 15.82
N LEU A 66 2.70 -6.94 14.65
CA LEU A 66 1.41 -7.59 14.48
C LEU A 66 1.56 -9.08 14.13
N GLY A 67 2.74 -9.52 13.69
CA GLY A 67 3.00 -10.93 13.35
C GLY A 67 1.91 -11.51 12.45
N ASP A 68 1.32 -12.62 12.89
CA ASP A 68 0.25 -13.33 12.18
C ASP A 68 -1.14 -12.70 12.32
N LEU A 69 -1.31 -11.59 13.02
CA LEU A 69 -2.61 -10.91 13.15
C LEU A 69 -3.07 -10.26 11.84
N VAL A 70 -2.14 -9.98 10.93
CA VAL A 70 -2.46 -9.30 9.66
C VAL A 70 -1.92 -10.04 8.45
N GLU A 71 -2.64 -9.94 7.34
CA GLU A 71 -2.24 -10.41 6.03
C GLU A 71 -2.31 -9.27 5.02
N VAL A 72 -1.22 -9.03 4.29
CA VAL A 72 -1.17 -7.99 3.24
C VAL A 72 -1.53 -8.61 1.89
N LEU A 73 -2.57 -8.08 1.26
CA LEU A 73 -3.14 -8.59 0.01
C LEU A 73 -3.00 -7.57 -1.13
N PRO A 74 -1.88 -7.57 -1.88
CA PRO A 74 -1.67 -6.62 -2.96
C PRO A 74 -2.52 -6.94 -4.20
N ALA A 75 -3.18 -5.91 -4.74
CA ALA A 75 -3.95 -5.99 -5.99
C ALA A 75 -4.02 -4.63 -6.71
N PRO A 76 -4.47 -4.57 -7.98
CA PRO A 76 -4.70 -3.30 -8.67
C PRO A 76 -5.69 -2.39 -7.94
N LEU A 77 -5.54 -1.07 -8.09
CA LEU A 77 -6.31 -0.04 -7.35
C LEU A 77 -7.82 -0.34 -7.28
N PRO A 78 -8.54 -0.54 -8.42
CA PRO A 78 -9.98 -0.80 -8.35
C PRO A 78 -10.34 -2.08 -7.58
N ARG A 79 -9.49 -3.11 -7.66
CA ARG A 79 -9.74 -4.40 -7.00
C ARG A 79 -9.51 -4.30 -5.49
N SER A 80 -8.40 -3.71 -5.06
CA SER A 80 -8.14 -3.53 -3.62
C SER A 80 -9.20 -2.64 -2.97
N ALA A 81 -9.62 -1.57 -3.67
CA ALA A 81 -10.71 -0.72 -3.19
C ALA A 81 -12.03 -1.49 -3.08
N GLN A 82 -12.42 -2.24 -4.11
CA GLN A 82 -13.65 -3.03 -4.09
C GLN A 82 -13.63 -4.09 -2.97
N ASN A 83 -12.51 -4.79 -2.79
CA ASN A 83 -12.36 -5.77 -1.72
C ASN A 83 -12.49 -5.13 -0.33
N PHE A 84 -11.84 -3.99 -0.11
CA PHE A 84 -11.96 -3.23 1.13
C PHE A 84 -13.39 -2.77 1.40
N LEU A 85 -14.13 -2.33 0.38
CA LEU A 85 -15.53 -1.91 0.55
C LEU A 85 -16.46 -3.07 0.92
N GLN A 86 -16.11 -4.30 0.54
CA GLN A 86 -16.88 -5.52 0.80
C GLN A 86 -16.51 -6.21 2.12
N ASP A 87 -15.31 -5.96 2.65
CA ASP A 87 -14.81 -6.56 3.88
C ASP A 87 -14.74 -5.52 5.01
N ASN A 88 -15.75 -5.52 5.88
CA ASN A 88 -15.85 -4.60 7.02
C ASN A 88 -14.82 -4.86 8.13
N ASN A 89 -14.05 -5.96 8.06
CA ASN A 89 -13.03 -6.33 9.03
C ASN A 89 -11.61 -6.18 8.45
N SER A 90 -11.44 -5.19 7.57
CA SER A 90 -10.21 -4.98 6.81
C SER A 90 -9.70 -3.53 6.86
N CYS A 91 -8.46 -3.39 6.42
CA CYS A 91 -7.81 -2.11 6.16
C CYS A 91 -7.35 -2.04 4.70
N ILE A 92 -6.98 -0.84 4.25
CA ILE A 92 -6.49 -0.56 2.90
C ILE A 92 -5.34 0.45 2.93
N PHE A 93 -4.34 0.23 2.06
CA PHE A 93 -3.12 1.03 1.99
C PHE A 93 -2.54 1.01 0.56
N PRO A 94 -1.77 2.01 0.13
CA PRO A 94 -1.70 3.39 0.62
C PRO A 94 -2.93 4.20 0.17
N THR A 95 -3.64 4.87 1.06
CA THR A 95 -4.74 5.78 0.65
C THR A 95 -5.07 6.80 1.74
N SER A 96 -6.11 7.62 1.52
CA SER A 96 -6.73 8.43 2.57
C SER A 96 -8.23 8.22 2.59
N SER A 97 -8.85 8.36 3.75
CA SER A 97 -10.30 8.34 3.90
C SER A 97 -10.97 9.39 2.99
N ALA A 98 -10.36 10.58 2.86
CA ALA A 98 -10.84 11.62 1.96
C ALA A 98 -10.83 11.19 0.48
N ALA A 99 -9.78 10.51 0.02
CA ALA A 99 -9.73 9.98 -1.35
C ALA A 99 -10.78 8.87 -1.56
N LEU A 100 -10.88 7.93 -0.61
CA LEU A 100 -11.87 6.85 -0.66
C LEU A 100 -13.31 7.38 -0.69
N GLN A 101 -13.65 8.33 0.18
CA GLN A 101 -14.99 8.94 0.25
C GLN A 101 -15.33 9.71 -1.02
N ARG A 102 -14.35 10.31 -1.71
CA ARG A 102 -14.60 10.97 -3.00
C ARG A 102 -14.88 9.97 -4.12
N VAL A 103 -14.10 8.88 -4.20
CA VAL A 103 -14.25 7.87 -5.27
C VAL A 103 -15.45 6.96 -5.03
N HIS A 104 -15.84 6.74 -3.77
CA HIS A 104 -16.86 5.79 -3.37
C HIS A 104 -17.91 6.42 -2.45
N SER A 105 -18.29 7.66 -2.74
CA SER A 105 -19.20 8.48 -1.92
C SER A 105 -20.47 7.75 -1.52
N GLU A 106 -21.15 7.11 -2.47
CA GLU A 106 -22.39 6.36 -2.21
C GLU A 106 -22.15 5.15 -1.29
N LYS A 107 -21.10 4.38 -1.52
CA LYS A 107 -20.79 3.16 -0.75
C LYS A 107 -20.22 3.43 0.65
N LEU A 108 -19.71 4.64 0.87
CA LEU A 108 -19.11 5.09 2.13
C LEU A 108 -19.92 6.18 2.83
N ALA A 109 -21.10 6.53 2.31
CA ALA A 109 -21.96 7.55 2.90
C ALA A 109 -22.29 7.20 4.35
N GLY A 110 -21.98 8.13 5.27
CA GLY A 110 -22.19 7.95 6.72
C GLY A 110 -21.28 6.90 7.39
N ARG A 111 -20.33 6.28 6.67
CA ARG A 111 -19.43 5.28 7.24
C ARG A 111 -18.21 5.95 7.86
N LEU A 112 -17.95 5.62 9.13
CA LEU A 112 -16.72 6.01 9.81
C LEU A 112 -15.54 5.20 9.24
N LEU A 113 -14.45 5.88 8.92
CA LEU A 113 -13.17 5.28 8.57
C LEU A 113 -12.10 5.75 9.54
N LEU A 114 -11.22 4.85 9.96
CA LEU A 114 -10.13 5.13 10.89
C LEU A 114 -8.82 5.24 10.09
N ASN A 115 -8.03 6.29 10.33
CA ASN A 115 -6.73 6.46 9.70
C ASN A 115 -5.61 6.17 10.69
N SER A 116 -4.52 5.59 10.21
CA SER A 116 -3.23 5.64 10.91
C SER A 116 -2.67 7.07 10.94
N GLU A 117 -1.54 7.27 11.61
CA GLU A 117 -0.65 8.41 11.36
C GLU A 117 -0.25 8.45 9.88
N PRO A 118 -0.01 9.64 9.30
CA PRO A 118 0.41 9.76 7.91
C PRO A 118 1.84 9.24 7.72
N VAL A 119 2.08 8.57 6.60
CA VAL A 119 3.40 8.00 6.24
C VAL A 119 4.07 8.72 5.08
N ASP A 120 3.28 9.35 4.22
CA ASP A 120 3.72 10.05 3.01
C ASP A 120 2.72 11.15 2.67
N PHE A 121 3.08 12.03 1.75
CA PHE A 121 2.19 13.03 1.18
C PHE A 121 2.23 12.95 -0.34
N VAL A 122 1.07 12.68 -0.93
CA VAL A 122 0.94 12.50 -2.38
C VAL A 122 0.10 13.62 -2.99
N SER A 123 0.39 13.94 -4.25
CA SER A 123 -0.39 14.91 -5.02
C SER A 123 -0.66 14.39 -6.42
N ILE A 124 -1.77 14.80 -7.02
CA ILE A 124 -2.03 14.58 -8.45
C ILE A 124 -1.63 15.84 -9.19
N ARG A 125 -0.77 15.68 -10.19
CA ARG A 125 -0.19 16.75 -11.00
C ARG A 125 -0.47 16.52 -12.49
N LEU A 126 -0.32 17.59 -13.27
CA LEU A 126 -0.54 17.62 -14.71
C LEU A 126 0.82 17.76 -15.40
N TYR A 127 1.20 16.74 -16.16
CA TYR A 127 2.46 16.68 -16.89
C TYR A 127 2.19 16.82 -18.39
N THR A 128 3.01 17.62 -19.06
CA THR A 128 3.02 17.82 -20.52
C THR A 128 4.41 17.50 -21.06
N SER A 129 4.53 17.25 -22.37
CA SER A 129 5.85 17.22 -23.02
C SER A 129 6.45 18.63 -22.98
N LYS A 130 7.78 18.76 -22.88
CA LYS A 130 8.46 20.07 -22.91
C LYS A 130 8.23 20.83 -24.22
N SER A 131 7.82 20.16 -25.30
CA SER A 131 7.44 20.84 -26.54
C SER A 131 6.08 21.54 -26.47
N ASP A 132 5.25 21.18 -25.47
CA ASP A 132 3.93 21.76 -25.26
C ASP A 132 3.98 22.79 -24.11
N PRO A 133 3.02 23.73 -24.02
CA PRO A 133 2.95 24.64 -22.89
C PRO A 133 2.67 23.92 -21.56
N VAL A 134 3.32 24.36 -20.47
CA VAL A 134 2.99 23.92 -19.11
C VAL A 134 1.55 24.30 -18.78
N ILE A 135 0.81 23.38 -18.16
CA ILE A 135 -0.50 23.68 -17.60
C ILE A 135 -0.32 24.31 -16.22
N THR A 136 -0.66 25.59 -16.10
CA THR A 136 -0.61 26.38 -14.85
C THR A 136 -2.00 26.69 -14.30
N ASP A 137 -3.05 26.47 -15.09
CA ASP A 137 -4.44 26.62 -14.66
C ASP A 137 -5.35 25.52 -15.24
N LYS A 138 -6.36 25.10 -14.47
CA LYS A 138 -7.28 24.01 -14.88
C LYS A 138 -8.10 24.37 -16.13
N ALA A 139 -8.38 25.64 -16.42
CA ALA A 139 -9.11 26.06 -17.61
C ALA A 139 -8.36 25.73 -18.92
N GLN A 140 -7.03 25.62 -18.88
CA GLN A 140 -6.20 25.25 -20.03
C GLN A 140 -6.38 23.78 -20.47
N LEU A 141 -7.09 22.98 -19.68
CA LEU A 141 -7.44 21.60 -20.01
C LEU A 141 -8.58 21.51 -21.04
N LYS A 142 -9.32 22.59 -21.28
CA LYS A 142 -10.42 22.61 -22.25
C LYS A 142 -9.91 22.23 -23.64
N GLY A 143 -10.57 21.26 -24.27
CA GLY A 143 -10.23 20.71 -25.57
C GLY A 143 -9.08 19.71 -25.56
N LYS A 144 -8.47 19.42 -24.40
CA LYS A 144 -7.35 18.48 -24.30
C LYS A 144 -7.79 17.05 -24.00
N VAL A 145 -6.97 16.11 -24.44
CA VAL A 145 -7.06 14.69 -24.12
C VAL A 145 -6.15 14.39 -22.93
N ILE A 146 -6.74 14.06 -21.79
CA ILE A 146 -6.03 13.78 -20.54
C ILE A 146 -5.92 12.27 -20.33
N GLY A 147 -4.70 11.76 -20.22
CA GLY A 147 -4.45 10.42 -19.75
C GLY A 147 -4.52 10.33 -18.22
N HIS A 148 -5.22 9.33 -17.70
CA HIS A 148 -5.46 9.15 -16.26
C HIS A 148 -5.38 7.68 -15.85
N LEU A 149 -4.96 7.41 -14.61
CA LEU A 149 -4.93 6.07 -14.05
C LEU A 149 -6.33 5.65 -13.54
N LEU A 150 -6.85 4.55 -14.06
CA LEU A 150 -8.15 4.01 -13.70
C LEU A 150 -8.23 3.72 -12.19
N GLY A 151 -9.27 4.25 -11.55
CA GLY A 151 -9.50 4.10 -10.11
C GLY A 151 -8.84 5.16 -9.24
N SER A 152 -8.05 6.08 -9.81
CA SER A 152 -7.60 7.28 -9.09
C SER A 152 -8.73 8.32 -8.99
N VAL A 153 -8.66 9.18 -7.97
CA VAL A 153 -9.63 10.26 -7.72
C VAL A 153 -9.52 11.40 -8.74
N GLY A 154 -8.40 11.52 -9.46
CA GLY A 154 -8.08 12.68 -10.30
C GLY A 154 -9.18 13.05 -11.29
N SER A 155 -9.75 12.08 -12.01
CA SER A 155 -10.81 12.33 -13.00
C SER A 155 -12.09 12.91 -12.42
N LEU A 156 -12.39 12.65 -11.15
CA LEU A 156 -13.57 13.19 -10.46
C LEU A 156 -13.38 14.65 -10.02
N LEU A 157 -12.14 15.16 -10.06
CA LEU A 157 -11.76 16.47 -9.56
C LEU A 157 -11.52 17.50 -10.66
N LEU A 158 -11.64 17.07 -11.91
CA LEU A 158 -11.67 17.94 -13.07
C LEU A 158 -13.13 18.22 -13.41
N ASN A 159 -13.45 19.49 -13.67
CA ASN A 159 -14.66 19.78 -14.42
C ASN A 159 -14.46 19.20 -15.82
N THR A 160 -15.29 18.22 -16.20
CA THR A 160 -15.11 17.45 -17.43
C THR A 160 -15.64 18.18 -18.66
N GLU A 161 -16.24 19.36 -18.50
CA GLU A 161 -16.79 20.11 -19.62
C GLU A 161 -15.69 20.46 -20.65
N GLY A 162 -15.80 19.87 -21.84
CA GLY A 162 -14.84 20.05 -22.91
C GLY A 162 -13.52 19.30 -22.74
N VAL A 163 -13.40 18.36 -21.78
CA VAL A 163 -12.18 17.58 -21.55
C VAL A 163 -12.42 16.11 -21.92
N THR A 164 -11.49 15.50 -22.65
CA THR A 164 -11.55 14.06 -22.97
C THR A 164 -10.62 13.26 -22.04
N ILE A 165 -11.15 12.37 -21.21
CA ILE A 165 -10.34 11.55 -20.31
C ILE A 165 -10.12 10.14 -20.90
N LYS A 166 -8.86 9.73 -21.02
CA LYS A 166 -8.44 8.37 -21.38
C LYS A 166 -7.91 7.64 -20.15
N ASN A 167 -8.70 6.69 -19.65
CA ASN A 167 -8.31 5.85 -18.51
C ASN A 167 -7.42 4.68 -18.95
N VAL A 168 -6.33 4.43 -18.24
CA VAL A 168 -5.48 3.24 -18.40
C VAL A 168 -5.16 2.60 -17.06
N ARG A 169 -4.58 1.40 -17.07
CA ARG A 169 -4.24 0.65 -15.85
C ARG A 169 -2.76 0.66 -15.47
N ASP A 170 -1.91 1.31 -16.28
CA ASP A 170 -0.45 1.36 -16.09
C ASP A 170 0.06 2.77 -16.40
N GLU A 171 0.76 3.39 -15.44
CA GLU A 171 1.39 4.71 -15.62
C GLU A 171 2.46 4.69 -16.71
N SER A 172 3.14 3.56 -16.91
CA SER A 172 4.11 3.38 -18.00
C SER A 172 3.43 3.54 -19.37
N LEU A 173 2.16 3.16 -19.47
CA LEU A 173 1.37 3.36 -20.68
C LEU A 173 0.98 4.83 -20.86
N LEU A 174 0.65 5.55 -19.79
CA LEU A 174 0.40 7.00 -19.86
C LEU A 174 1.62 7.76 -20.40
N LEU A 175 2.81 7.47 -19.86
CA LEU A 175 4.05 8.09 -20.34
C LEU A 175 4.29 7.82 -21.82
N LYS A 176 4.09 6.57 -22.27
CA LYS A 176 4.17 6.21 -23.70
C LYS A 176 3.11 6.89 -24.56
N MET A 177 1.90 7.09 -24.04
CA MET A 177 0.83 7.78 -24.76
C MET A 177 1.15 9.26 -24.92
N LEU A 178 1.68 9.91 -23.87
CA LEU A 178 2.10 11.31 -23.93
C LEU A 178 3.24 11.50 -24.93
N ALA A 179 4.29 10.68 -24.83
CA ALA A 179 5.43 10.72 -25.76
C ALA A 179 5.04 10.49 -27.24
N ARG A 180 3.92 9.80 -27.49
CA ARG A 180 3.38 9.54 -28.84
C ARG A 180 2.25 10.49 -29.23
N LYS A 181 2.02 11.57 -28.48
CA LYS A 181 0.95 12.56 -28.70
C LYS A 181 -0.45 11.92 -28.82
N ARG A 182 -0.69 10.81 -28.10
CA ARG A 182 -2.03 10.16 -28.01
C ARG A 182 -2.90 10.74 -26.90
N ILE A 183 -2.27 11.48 -25.99
CA ILE A 183 -2.84 12.36 -24.96
C ILE A 183 -2.00 13.63 -24.97
N ASP A 184 -2.60 14.75 -24.60
CA ASP A 184 -1.93 16.05 -24.49
C ASP A 184 -1.40 16.28 -23.07
N VAL A 185 -2.08 15.72 -22.07
CA VAL A 185 -1.73 15.87 -20.65
C VAL A 185 -1.77 14.52 -19.96
N LEU A 186 -0.75 14.22 -19.17
CA LEU A 186 -0.76 13.11 -18.22
C LEU A 186 -1.16 13.64 -16.85
N MET A 187 -2.26 13.14 -16.31
CA MET A 187 -2.66 13.37 -14.92
C MET A 187 -2.23 12.19 -14.05
N GLY A 188 -1.26 12.38 -13.17
CA GLY A 188 -0.62 11.29 -12.43
C GLY A 188 -0.15 11.69 -11.04
N HIS A 189 0.11 10.69 -10.20
CA HIS A 189 0.53 10.91 -8.82
C HIS A 189 2.00 11.29 -8.75
N HIS A 190 2.30 12.24 -7.88
CA HIS A 190 3.64 12.52 -7.38
C HIS A 190 3.74 11.89 -5.99
N PRO A 191 4.74 11.02 -5.72
CA PRO A 191 5.99 10.85 -6.47
C PRO A 191 6.03 9.79 -7.60
N ASP A 192 4.94 9.07 -7.86
CA ASP A 192 4.95 7.90 -8.74
C ASP A 192 5.42 8.21 -10.18
N ILE A 193 4.99 9.34 -10.76
CA ILE A 193 5.41 9.78 -12.10
C ILE A 193 6.92 10.10 -12.20
N PRO A 194 7.52 10.93 -11.31
CA PRO A 194 8.98 11.10 -11.27
C PRO A 194 9.77 9.79 -11.18
N MET A 195 9.29 8.82 -10.39
CA MET A 195 9.92 7.50 -10.28
C MET A 195 9.84 6.73 -11.60
N ALA A 196 8.68 6.76 -12.26
CA ALA A 196 8.48 6.13 -13.55
C ALA A 196 9.32 6.79 -14.66
N ILE A 197 9.47 8.13 -14.62
CA ILE A 197 10.37 8.90 -15.50
C ILE A 197 11.81 8.42 -15.34
N GLU A 198 12.32 8.34 -14.12
CA GLU A 198 13.70 7.90 -13.83
C GLU A 198 13.92 6.45 -14.30
N ARG A 199 12.99 5.54 -13.99
CA ARG A 199 13.07 4.14 -14.39
C ARG A 199 13.01 3.95 -15.91
N LEU A 200 12.19 4.72 -16.60
CA LEU A 200 11.99 4.60 -18.05
C LEU A 200 12.92 5.50 -18.86
N GLN A 201 13.74 6.32 -18.20
CA GLN A 201 14.64 7.29 -18.82
C GLN A 201 13.89 8.23 -19.78
N VAL A 202 12.77 8.79 -19.31
CA VAL A 202 11.95 9.76 -20.07
C VAL A 202 12.17 11.15 -19.51
N ASP A 203 13.00 11.97 -20.14
CA ASP A 203 13.43 13.28 -19.65
C ASP A 203 12.70 14.49 -20.26
N ASP A 204 11.72 14.24 -21.15
CA ASP A 204 11.04 15.28 -21.92
C ASP A 204 9.71 15.76 -21.33
N LEU A 205 9.53 15.69 -20.01
CA LEU A 205 8.31 16.13 -19.33
C LEU A 205 8.56 17.32 -18.42
N HIS A 206 7.53 18.17 -18.28
CA HIS A 206 7.48 19.24 -17.30
C HIS A 206 6.09 19.35 -16.67
N PHE A 207 5.98 20.08 -15.57
CA PHE A 207 4.73 20.36 -14.87
C PHE A 207 4.89 21.65 -14.05
N ASP A 208 3.78 22.28 -13.67
CA ASP A 208 3.77 23.38 -12.71
C ASP A 208 3.81 22.83 -11.27
N PRO A 209 4.82 23.15 -10.45
CA PRO A 209 4.94 22.65 -9.08
C PRO A 209 3.87 23.16 -8.12
N ASP A 210 3.24 24.29 -8.42
CA ASP A 210 2.24 24.97 -7.60
C ASP A 210 0.82 24.51 -7.96
N LEU A 211 0.61 24.05 -9.20
CA LEU A 211 -0.66 23.46 -9.62
C LEU A 211 -0.81 22.01 -9.16
N MET A 212 -1.67 21.79 -8.16
CA MET A 212 -2.06 20.46 -7.69
C MET A 212 -3.56 20.24 -7.94
N VAL A 213 -3.90 19.18 -8.69
CA VAL A 213 -5.30 18.79 -8.91
C VAL A 213 -5.92 18.28 -7.60
N PHE A 214 -5.11 17.55 -6.84
CA PHE A 214 -5.45 16.96 -5.56
C PHE A 214 -4.18 16.79 -4.73
N SER A 215 -4.30 16.86 -3.41
CA SER A 215 -3.23 16.45 -2.52
C SER A 215 -3.80 15.87 -1.23
N THR A 216 -3.10 14.90 -0.65
CA THR A 216 -3.52 14.25 0.58
C THR A 216 -2.35 13.58 1.26
N ALA A 217 -2.41 13.47 2.59
CA ALA A 217 -1.53 12.58 3.32
C ALA A 217 -1.97 11.12 3.11
N VAL A 218 -1.02 10.21 3.09
CA VAL A 218 -1.23 8.78 2.90
C VAL A 218 -1.25 8.07 4.24
N HIS A 219 -2.21 7.19 4.42
CA HIS A 219 -2.48 6.43 5.64
C HIS A 219 -2.72 4.95 5.31
N LEU A 220 -2.66 4.12 6.34
CA LEU A 220 -3.47 2.91 6.41
C LEU A 220 -4.88 3.32 6.86
N VAL A 221 -5.89 2.95 6.10
CA VAL A 221 -7.29 3.25 6.41
C VAL A 221 -8.02 1.97 6.76
N CYS A 222 -8.67 1.92 7.91
CA CYS A 222 -9.41 0.75 8.39
C CYS A 222 -10.90 1.06 8.55
N HIS A 223 -11.74 0.04 8.34
CA HIS A 223 -13.08 0.06 8.91
C HIS A 223 -13.00 -0.05 10.45
N PRO A 224 -14.02 0.41 11.18
CA PRO A 224 -14.14 0.13 12.61
C PRO A 224 -14.56 -1.34 12.80
N PHE A 225 -13.65 -2.16 13.31
CA PHE A 225 -13.91 -3.55 13.69
C PHE A 225 -13.15 -3.93 14.97
N ALA A 226 -13.50 -5.07 15.57
CA ALA A 226 -12.81 -5.60 16.74
C ALA A 226 -11.34 -5.90 16.40
N GLY A 227 -10.40 -5.12 16.95
CA GLY A 227 -8.97 -5.22 16.64
C GLY A 227 -8.41 -4.07 15.82
N SER A 228 -9.25 -3.29 15.13
CA SER A 228 -8.81 -2.13 14.32
C SER A 228 -7.98 -1.11 15.12
N GLN A 229 -8.39 -0.81 16.36
CA GLN A 229 -7.66 0.10 17.25
C GLN A 229 -6.30 -0.47 17.68
N VAL A 230 -6.21 -1.78 17.92
CA VAL A 230 -4.95 -2.45 18.28
C VAL A 230 -3.98 -2.41 17.11
N ILE A 231 -4.47 -2.73 15.89
CA ILE A 231 -3.69 -2.65 14.65
C ILE A 231 -3.18 -1.23 14.44
N LEU A 232 -4.06 -0.22 14.52
CA LEU A 232 -3.68 1.17 14.31
C LEU A 232 -2.71 1.67 15.38
N ALA A 233 -2.88 1.29 16.66
CA ALA A 233 -1.96 1.67 17.72
C ALA A 233 -0.53 1.12 17.48
N ALA A 234 -0.42 -0.16 17.10
CA ALA A 234 0.87 -0.78 16.79
C ALA A 234 1.55 -0.12 15.58
N ILE A 235 0.80 0.11 14.50
CA ILE A 235 1.31 0.77 13.29
C ILE A 235 1.70 2.22 13.58
N ASN A 236 0.88 2.97 14.31
CA ASN A 236 1.14 4.37 14.65
C ASN A 236 2.40 4.53 15.50
N LYS A 237 2.66 3.60 16.43
CA LYS A 237 3.90 3.57 17.20
C LYS A 237 5.11 3.50 16.28
N ARG A 238 5.11 2.57 15.32
CA ARG A 238 6.22 2.39 14.36
C ARG A 238 6.34 3.55 13.37
N ILE A 239 5.22 4.13 12.91
CA ILE A 239 5.23 5.33 12.06
C ILE A 239 5.89 6.51 12.77
N LYS A 240 5.55 6.74 14.05
CA LYS A 240 6.16 7.82 14.85
C LYS A 240 7.66 7.60 15.02
N GLU A 241 8.09 6.37 15.30
CA GLU A 241 9.50 6.00 15.42
C GLU A 241 10.29 6.33 14.14
N ILE A 242 9.85 5.84 12.98
CA ILE A 242 10.59 6.07 11.70
C ILE A 242 10.55 7.53 11.24
N ARG A 243 9.54 8.30 11.63
CA ARG A 243 9.48 9.74 11.33
C ARG A 243 10.45 10.52 12.20
N ALA A 244 10.52 10.19 13.49
CA ALA A 244 11.38 10.89 14.44
C ALA A 244 12.88 10.70 14.14
N ASN A 245 13.28 9.53 13.62
CA ASN A 245 14.68 9.22 13.34
C ASN A 245 15.08 9.35 11.86
N GLY A 246 14.18 9.83 10.99
CA GLY A 246 14.43 10.02 9.56
C GLY A 246 14.41 8.74 8.70
N MET A 247 14.21 7.56 9.30
CA MET A 247 14.10 6.29 8.55
C MET A 247 12.95 6.29 7.55
N ALA A 248 11.88 7.06 7.80
CA ALA A 248 10.75 7.18 6.88
C ALA A 248 11.22 7.65 5.49
N GLN A 249 12.06 8.69 5.43
CA GLN A 249 12.61 9.19 4.16
C GLN A 249 13.54 8.15 3.51
N GLN A 250 14.36 7.46 4.31
CA GLN A 250 15.28 6.43 3.82
C GLN A 250 14.52 5.25 3.18
N MET A 251 13.43 4.81 3.79
CA MET A 251 12.58 3.73 3.26
C MET A 251 11.79 4.19 2.03
N LEU A 252 11.21 5.39 2.08
CA LEU A 252 10.30 5.86 1.04
C LEU A 252 11.01 6.46 -0.18
N GLY A 253 12.28 6.82 -0.04
CA GLY A 253 13.13 7.35 -1.11
C GLY A 253 13.04 8.86 -1.28
N LYS A 254 13.90 9.42 -2.15
CA LYS A 254 14.13 10.86 -2.31
C LYS A 254 12.91 11.69 -2.73
N TYR A 255 11.90 11.07 -3.34
CA TYR A 255 10.70 11.77 -3.81
C TYR A 255 9.56 11.78 -2.79
N ALA A 256 9.67 11.00 -1.71
CA ALA A 256 8.65 10.97 -0.67
C ALA A 256 8.62 12.29 0.10
N LYS A 257 7.42 12.72 0.48
CA LYS A 257 7.21 13.93 1.28
C LYS A 257 6.71 13.51 2.65
N ILE A 258 7.62 13.47 3.62
CA ILE A 258 7.28 13.09 4.98
C ILE A 258 6.55 14.24 5.66
N VAL A 259 5.34 13.98 6.11
CA VAL A 259 4.59 14.95 6.93
C VAL A 259 5.35 15.13 8.25
N PRO A 260 5.71 16.35 8.67
CA PRO A 260 6.33 16.58 9.97
C PRO A 260 5.41 16.10 11.10
N LEU A 261 5.99 15.52 12.16
CA LEU A 261 5.20 15.31 13.38
C LEU A 261 4.79 16.68 13.92
N PRO A 262 3.54 16.86 14.42
CA PRO A 262 3.21 18.05 15.18
C PRO A 262 4.29 18.21 16.25
N ALA A 263 4.89 19.40 16.35
CA ALA A 263 5.83 19.67 17.42
C ALA A 263 5.14 19.26 18.72
N THR A 264 5.70 18.26 19.43
CA THR A 264 5.22 17.94 20.76
C THR A 264 5.29 19.24 21.52
N ALA A 265 4.14 19.76 21.93
CA ALA A 265 4.08 20.94 22.79
C ALA A 265 5.02 20.62 23.95
N LYS A 266 6.16 21.32 24.01
CA LYS A 266 7.08 21.17 25.14
C LYS A 266 6.22 21.36 26.36
N SER A 267 6.04 20.31 27.15
CA SER A 267 5.35 20.42 28.44
C SER A 267 6.10 21.51 29.18
N GLY A 268 5.44 22.67 29.31
CA GLY A 268 5.99 23.81 30.02
C GLY A 268 6.46 23.29 31.36
N SER A 269 7.76 23.41 31.59
CA SER A 269 8.34 23.25 32.91
C SER A 269 7.64 24.28 33.79
N ALA A 270 6.70 23.80 34.61
CA ALA A 270 6.25 24.54 35.78
C ALA A 270 7.45 24.57 36.74
N ALA A 271 8.22 25.65 36.68
CA ALA A 271 9.25 25.97 37.64
C ALA A 271 9.35 27.49 37.82
N ASN A 272 8.83 27.93 38.98
CA ASN A 272 9.16 29.11 39.79
C ASN A 272 9.03 30.54 39.25
N SER A 273 8.16 31.32 39.92
CA SER A 273 8.54 32.44 40.81
C SER A 273 7.24 32.94 41.48
N THR A 274 7.02 32.76 42.79
CA THR A 274 7.32 33.72 43.86
C THR A 274 7.26 35.19 43.44
N GLU A 275 6.17 35.86 43.78
CA GLU A 275 6.15 36.99 44.71
C GLU A 275 4.84 36.97 45.53
#